data_AF-A0A9L0IJ83-F1
#
_entry.id   AF-A0A9L0IJ83-F1
#
_cell.length_a   1.000
_cell.length_b   1.000
_cell.length_c   1.000
_cell.angle_alpha   90.00
_cell.angle_beta   90.00
_cell.angle_gamma   90.00
#
_symmetry.space_group_name_H-M   'P 1'
#
loop_
_entity.id
_entity.type
_entity.pdbx_description
1 polymer ?
#
loop_
_entity_poly.entity_id
_entity_poly.type
_entity_poly.pdbx_seq_one_letter_code
_entity_poly.pdbx_strand_id
1 'polypeptide(L)'
;MHQAGREPRPGRSGRRPNSASSAGRGGPAADAITPAPANMEGGDGGVAVAGRGALGSGAAAATVRELLQDECYSAFLNEDFDVKTYTSQSIHQAVIAEQLAKLAQGISQLDKELHLQVVARHEDLLAQATGIESLEGVLQLMQTRIGALQGALDRMKAKIVEPYNKIVARTAQLARLQVACDLLRRIIRILYLSKRLQGQLQGGSREITKAAQSLNELGEGKGHEPSMQMASRSWELFLADSRQGNGSFNPITSRN
;
A
#
# COMPACT_ATOMS: atom_id res chain seq x y z
N MET A 1 86.04 -40.91 -19.94
CA MET A 1 84.80 -41.59 -19.50
C MET A 1 83.89 -40.57 -18.84
N HIS A 2 82.62 -40.51 -19.29
CA HIS A 2 81.42 -40.02 -18.57
C HIS A 2 81.48 -38.59 -17.98
N GLN A 3 80.97 -37.53 -18.61
CA GLN A 3 79.59 -37.22 -19.02
C GLN A 3 78.61 -36.98 -17.85
N ALA A 4 77.91 -35.84 -17.98
CA ALA A 4 76.59 -35.48 -17.45
C ALA A 4 76.46 -34.88 -16.02
N GLY A 5 76.05 -33.60 -16.02
CA GLY A 5 74.71 -33.26 -15.53
C GLY A 5 74.60 -32.84 -14.08
N ARG A 6 74.56 -31.52 -13.84
CA ARG A 6 73.83 -30.96 -12.68
C ARG A 6 72.98 -29.77 -13.09
N GLU A 7 71.67 -29.96 -12.90
CA GLU A 7 70.60 -28.99 -13.06
C GLU A 7 70.71 -27.81 -12.06
N PRO A 8 70.18 -26.62 -12.42
CA PRO A 8 70.06 -25.47 -11.53
C PRO A 8 68.73 -25.45 -10.74
N ARG A 9 68.81 -25.01 -9.48
CA ARG A 9 67.64 -24.73 -8.61
C ARG A 9 66.98 -23.39 -8.95
N PRO A 10 65.65 -23.22 -8.75
CA PRO A 10 64.91 -22.05 -9.18
C PRO A 10 64.92 -20.93 -8.13
N GLY A 11 65.20 -19.70 -8.56
CA GLY A 11 65.18 -18.51 -7.71
C GLY A 11 64.54 -17.32 -8.41
N ARG A 12 63.36 -16.92 -7.91
CA ARG A 12 62.69 -15.61 -8.02
C ARG A 12 62.41 -15.05 -9.43
N SER A 13 61.18 -15.31 -9.89
CA SER A 13 60.51 -14.50 -10.91
C SER A 13 59.92 -13.22 -10.29
N GLY A 14 60.59 -12.09 -10.50
CA GLY A 14 60.00 -10.77 -10.34
C GLY A 14 59.18 -10.40 -11.58
N ARG A 15 57.86 -10.36 -11.48
CA ARG A 15 56.97 -9.77 -12.50
C ARG A 15 56.66 -8.32 -12.13
N ARG A 16 57.12 -7.40 -12.98
CA ARG A 16 56.42 -6.16 -13.36
C ARG A 16 55.66 -6.44 -14.68
N PRO A 17 54.95 -5.48 -15.29
CA PRO A 17 53.86 -4.61 -14.84
C PRO A 17 52.61 -4.82 -15.74
N ASN A 18 51.53 -4.03 -15.57
CA ASN A 18 50.51 -3.62 -16.57
C ASN A 18 49.39 -2.88 -15.79
N SER A 19 49.24 -1.55 -15.87
CA SER A 19 48.68 -0.71 -16.96
C SER A 19 47.16 -0.60 -16.97
N ALA A 20 46.70 0.65 -16.79
CA ALA A 20 45.48 1.29 -17.32
C ALA A 20 44.09 0.89 -16.78
N SER A 21 43.42 1.85 -16.12
CA SER A 21 42.21 2.48 -16.70
C SER A 21 41.75 3.69 -15.87
N SER A 22 41.31 4.70 -16.61
CA SER A 22 40.94 6.06 -16.24
C SER A 22 39.48 6.23 -15.84
N ALA A 23 39.23 7.28 -15.05
CA ALA A 23 38.11 8.23 -15.11
C ALA A 23 36.66 7.70 -15.28
N GLY A 24 35.85 7.94 -14.24
CA GLY A 24 34.38 8.00 -14.28
C GLY A 24 33.90 8.46 -12.89
N ARG A 25 33.73 9.76 -12.63
CA ARG A 25 32.61 10.64 -13.05
C ARG A 25 31.28 10.17 -12.47
N GLY A 26 30.73 10.97 -11.56
CA GLY A 26 29.30 10.93 -11.23
C GLY A 26 29.00 10.78 -9.73
N GLY A 27 29.32 11.80 -8.94
CA GLY A 27 28.39 12.15 -7.86
C GLY A 27 27.24 12.95 -8.48
N PRO A 28 25.98 12.64 -8.11
CA PRO A 28 24.97 13.68 -7.99
C PRO A 28 24.38 13.60 -6.56
N ALA A 29 24.59 14.64 -5.77
CA ALA A 29 23.73 15.82 -5.70
C ALA A 29 22.82 15.69 -4.47
N ALA A 30 23.27 16.29 -3.37
CA ALA A 30 22.32 16.91 -2.47
C ALA A 30 21.55 17.92 -3.32
N ASP A 31 20.23 17.77 -3.49
CA ASP A 31 19.40 18.91 -3.86
C ASP A 31 17.89 18.65 -3.69
N ALA A 32 17.28 19.69 -3.13
CA ALA A 32 15.91 20.13 -3.31
C ALA A 32 14.78 19.13 -3.01
N ILE A 33 14.30 19.20 -1.78
CA ILE A 33 12.84 19.28 -1.57
C ILE A 33 12.39 20.49 -2.40
N THR A 34 11.77 20.26 -3.55
CA THR A 34 11.07 21.30 -4.29
C THR A 34 9.71 21.49 -3.61
N PRO A 35 9.46 22.56 -2.84
CA PRO A 35 8.09 22.94 -2.54
C PRO A 35 7.47 23.42 -3.86
N ALA A 36 6.37 22.79 -4.26
CA ALA A 36 5.56 23.27 -5.37
C ALA A 36 5.14 24.73 -5.10
N PRO A 37 5.28 25.66 -6.07
CA PRO A 37 4.83 27.02 -5.88
C PRO A 37 3.34 27.19 -6.19
N ALA A 38 2.79 28.28 -5.63
CA ALA A 38 1.55 28.98 -5.98
C ALA A 38 0.26 28.26 -5.56
N ASN A 39 -0.40 28.69 -4.48
CA ASN A 39 -1.22 29.91 -4.41
C ASN A 39 -1.86 30.29 -5.76
N MET A 40 -3.12 29.89 -5.93
CA MET A 40 -4.12 30.75 -6.52
C MET A 40 -5.36 30.73 -5.62
N GLU A 41 -5.40 31.73 -4.73
CA GLU A 41 -6.61 32.52 -4.49
C GLU A 41 -7.39 32.78 -5.78
N GLY A 42 -8.72 32.76 -5.66
CA GLY A 42 -9.61 33.39 -6.63
C GLY A 42 -10.26 32.41 -7.59
N GLY A 43 -11.42 31.89 -7.20
CA GLY A 43 -12.27 31.08 -8.06
C GLY A 43 -13.66 30.96 -7.47
N ASP A 44 -14.28 32.12 -7.27
CA ASP A 44 -15.71 32.27 -7.02
C ASP A 44 -16.47 31.50 -8.11
N GLY A 45 -16.98 30.33 -7.74
CA GLY A 45 -17.57 29.38 -8.66
C GLY A 45 -18.57 28.48 -7.95
N GLY A 46 -19.15 28.98 -6.84
CA GLY A 46 -20.42 28.49 -6.34
C GLY A 46 -21.52 28.90 -7.32
N VAL A 47 -21.49 28.36 -8.54
CA VAL A 47 -22.67 28.39 -9.40
C VAL A 47 -23.62 27.41 -8.75
N ALA A 48 -24.43 27.95 -7.84
CA ALA A 48 -25.69 27.33 -7.48
C ALA A 48 -26.40 27.03 -8.80
N VAL A 49 -26.32 25.78 -9.23
CA VAL A 49 -27.17 25.26 -10.30
C VAL A 49 -28.56 25.23 -9.68
N ALA A 50 -29.18 26.41 -9.68
CA ALA A 50 -30.60 26.54 -9.52
C ALA A 50 -31.17 25.69 -10.65
N GLY A 51 -31.66 24.51 -10.29
CA GLY A 51 -32.44 23.64 -11.15
C GLY A 51 -33.67 24.41 -11.62
N ARG A 52 -33.50 25.18 -12.69
CA ARG A 52 -34.50 26.08 -13.26
C ARG A 52 -35.04 25.54 -14.59
N GLY A 53 -34.66 24.31 -14.96
CA GLY A 53 -35.22 23.56 -16.09
C GLY A 53 -36.55 22.84 -15.77
N ALA A 54 -36.90 22.70 -14.48
CA ALA A 54 -38.12 21.97 -14.08
C ALA A 54 -39.43 22.70 -14.44
N LEU A 55 -39.42 24.03 -14.55
CA LEU A 55 -40.62 24.83 -14.81
C LEU A 55 -41.10 24.73 -16.26
N GLY A 56 -40.19 24.59 -17.23
CA GLY A 56 -40.54 24.44 -18.65
C GLY A 56 -41.01 23.03 -18.99
N SER A 57 -40.36 22.00 -18.43
CA SER A 57 -40.70 20.62 -18.78
C SER A 57 -42.02 20.12 -18.18
N GLY A 58 -42.41 20.60 -17.00
CA GLY A 58 -43.68 20.22 -16.37
C GLY A 58 -44.89 20.77 -17.13
N ALA A 59 -44.77 22.02 -17.61
CA ALA A 59 -45.80 22.68 -18.41
C ALA A 59 -45.95 22.03 -19.79
N ALA A 60 -44.83 21.75 -20.46
CA ALA A 60 -44.80 21.08 -21.76
C ALA A 60 -45.37 19.65 -21.74
N ALA A 61 -45.09 18.89 -20.68
CA ALA A 61 -45.66 17.55 -20.52
C ALA A 61 -47.16 17.61 -20.14
N ALA A 62 -47.62 18.71 -19.56
CA ALA A 62 -49.03 18.93 -19.26
C ALA A 62 -49.82 19.30 -20.53
N THR A 63 -49.26 20.15 -21.41
CA THR A 63 -49.89 20.54 -22.68
C THR A 63 -50.01 19.38 -23.67
N VAL A 64 -48.96 18.54 -23.81
CA VAL A 64 -49.06 17.31 -24.62
C VAL A 64 -50.12 16.36 -24.03
N ARG A 65 -50.19 16.24 -22.71
CA ARG A 65 -51.19 15.38 -22.05
C ARG A 65 -52.61 15.90 -22.25
N GLU A 66 -52.80 17.21 -22.21
CA GLU A 66 -54.08 17.87 -22.49
C GLU A 66 -54.50 17.69 -23.95
N LEU A 67 -53.56 17.81 -24.90
CA LEU A 67 -53.80 17.52 -26.31
C LEU A 67 -54.23 16.06 -26.51
N LEU A 68 -53.58 15.10 -25.84
CA LEU A 68 -53.92 13.68 -25.94
C LEU A 68 -55.21 13.28 -25.22
N GLN A 69 -55.76 14.14 -24.36
CA GLN A 69 -57.05 13.95 -23.69
C GLN A 69 -58.25 14.47 -24.50
N ASP A 70 -58.00 15.21 -25.58
CA ASP A 70 -59.06 15.68 -26.46
C ASP A 70 -59.70 14.47 -27.18
N GLU A 71 -61.04 14.39 -27.12
CA GLU A 71 -61.81 13.29 -27.68
C GLU A 71 -61.55 13.11 -29.18
N CYS A 72 -61.17 14.18 -29.89
CA CYS A 72 -60.86 14.10 -31.31
C CYS A 72 -59.58 13.29 -31.62
N TYR A 73 -58.65 13.15 -30.67
CA TYR A 73 -57.44 12.35 -30.85
C TYR A 73 -57.50 10.95 -30.23
N SER A 74 -58.46 10.71 -29.34
CA SER A 74 -58.65 9.42 -28.65
C SER A 74 -58.76 8.22 -29.61
N ALA A 75 -59.40 8.42 -30.77
CA ALA A 75 -59.54 7.40 -31.80
C ALA A 75 -58.19 6.91 -32.33
N PHE A 76 -57.19 7.79 -32.44
CA PHE A 76 -55.85 7.46 -32.93
C PHE A 76 -54.96 6.78 -31.87
N LEU A 77 -55.36 6.79 -30.60
CA LEU A 77 -54.62 6.17 -29.49
C LEU A 77 -55.00 4.70 -29.26
N ASN A 78 -56.05 4.22 -29.91
CA ASN A 78 -56.50 2.83 -29.82
C ASN A 78 -55.58 1.90 -30.63
N GLU A 79 -55.20 0.76 -30.05
CA GLU A 79 -54.32 -0.21 -30.72
C GLU A 79 -54.95 -0.82 -31.99
N ASP A 80 -56.29 -0.90 -32.03
CA ASP A 80 -57.06 -1.43 -33.17
C ASP A 80 -57.51 -0.33 -34.15
N PHE A 81 -56.86 0.83 -34.17
CA PHE A 81 -57.24 1.93 -35.05
C PHE A 81 -57.17 1.52 -36.53
N ASP A 82 -58.33 1.43 -37.17
CA ASP A 82 -58.43 1.17 -38.61
C ASP A 82 -58.70 2.45 -39.39
N VAL A 83 -57.68 2.86 -40.14
CA VAL A 83 -57.70 4.02 -41.03
C VAL A 83 -58.84 3.93 -42.04
N LYS A 84 -59.17 2.72 -42.54
CA LYS A 84 -60.15 2.55 -43.62
C LYS A 84 -61.58 2.81 -43.14
N THR A 85 -61.95 2.24 -42.00
CA THR A 85 -63.26 2.48 -41.37
C THR A 85 -63.39 3.92 -40.89
N TYR A 86 -62.35 4.47 -40.25
CA TYR A 86 -62.33 5.87 -39.80
C TYR A 86 -62.46 6.87 -40.97
N THR A 87 -61.72 6.63 -42.07
CA THR A 87 -61.80 7.48 -43.27
C THR A 87 -63.19 7.38 -43.88
N SER A 88 -63.71 6.16 -44.09
CA SER A 88 -65.04 5.94 -44.67
C SER A 88 -66.13 6.63 -43.84
N GLN A 89 -66.09 6.52 -42.52
CA GLN A 89 -67.03 7.18 -41.61
C GLN A 89 -66.93 8.71 -41.68
N SER A 90 -65.72 9.24 -41.79
CA SER A 90 -65.47 10.68 -41.96
C SER A 90 -65.95 11.21 -43.33
N ILE A 91 -65.86 10.39 -44.39
CA ILE A 91 -66.43 10.70 -45.71
C ILE A 91 -67.96 10.72 -45.65
N HIS A 92 -68.56 9.70 -45.04
CA HIS A 92 -70.00 9.59 -44.90
C HIS A 92 -70.60 10.73 -44.06
N GLN A 93 -69.88 11.20 -43.04
CA GLN A 93 -70.27 12.36 -42.23
C GLN A 93 -69.92 13.71 -42.87
N ALA A 94 -69.25 13.73 -44.03
CA ALA A 94 -68.80 14.92 -44.76
C ALA A 94 -67.88 15.86 -43.94
N VAL A 95 -67.13 15.34 -42.97
CA VAL A 95 -66.27 16.12 -42.04
C VAL A 95 -64.77 16.01 -42.35
N ILE A 96 -64.37 15.41 -43.47
CA ILE A 96 -62.96 15.11 -43.81
C ILE A 96 -62.05 16.35 -43.73
N ALA A 97 -62.50 17.48 -44.29
CA ALA A 97 -61.70 18.71 -44.32
C ALA A 97 -61.45 19.28 -42.92
N GLU A 98 -62.45 19.19 -42.03
CA GLU A 98 -62.33 19.61 -40.63
C GLU A 98 -61.39 18.69 -39.84
N GLN A 99 -61.48 17.37 -40.04
CA GLN A 99 -60.60 16.41 -39.37
C GLN A 99 -59.14 16.53 -39.83
N LEU A 100 -58.90 16.77 -41.13
CA LEU A 100 -57.56 17.05 -41.65
C LEU A 100 -56.99 18.35 -41.09
N ALA A 101 -57.82 19.40 -40.98
CA ALA A 101 -57.39 20.67 -40.39
C ALA A 101 -57.03 20.50 -38.90
N LYS A 102 -57.84 19.76 -38.13
CA LYS A 102 -57.57 19.43 -36.72
C LYS A 102 -56.29 18.60 -36.57
N LEU A 103 -56.08 17.58 -37.39
CA LEU A 103 -54.86 16.77 -37.36
C LEU A 103 -53.61 17.59 -37.70
N ALA A 104 -53.66 18.43 -38.74
CA ALA A 104 -52.56 19.32 -39.10
C ALA A 104 -52.23 20.32 -37.98
N GLN A 105 -53.26 20.82 -37.29
CA GLN A 105 -53.11 21.68 -36.12
C GLN A 105 -52.48 20.91 -34.94
N GLY A 106 -52.94 19.71 -34.63
CA GLY A 106 -52.39 18.85 -33.57
C GLY A 106 -50.93 18.48 -33.82
N ILE A 107 -50.56 18.13 -35.05
CA ILE A 107 -49.17 17.87 -35.46
C ILE A 107 -48.30 19.12 -35.24
N SER A 108 -48.77 20.29 -35.67
CA SER A 108 -48.03 21.55 -35.51
C SER A 108 -47.85 21.93 -34.03
N GLN A 109 -48.84 21.64 -33.19
CA GLN A 109 -48.76 21.86 -31.75
C GLN A 109 -47.79 20.90 -31.07
N LEU A 110 -47.82 19.61 -31.45
CA LEU A 110 -46.90 18.61 -30.93
C LEU A 110 -45.45 18.90 -31.35
N ASP A 111 -45.24 19.33 -32.59
CA ASP A 111 -43.92 19.72 -33.11
C ASP A 111 -43.34 20.93 -32.34
N LYS A 112 -44.17 21.95 -32.10
CA LYS A 112 -43.79 23.11 -31.29
C LYS A 112 -43.42 22.71 -29.86
N GLU A 113 -44.22 21.86 -29.23
CA GLU A 113 -44.00 21.43 -27.85
C GLU A 113 -42.78 20.51 -27.73
N LEU A 114 -42.58 19.61 -28.69
CA LEU A 114 -41.40 18.76 -28.78
C LEU A 114 -40.13 19.61 -28.92
N HIS A 115 -40.15 20.63 -29.79
CA HIS A 115 -39.04 21.55 -29.92
C HIS A 115 -38.75 22.31 -28.61
N LEU A 116 -39.79 22.81 -27.94
CA LEU A 116 -39.66 23.48 -26.65
C LEU A 116 -39.10 22.55 -25.56
N GLN A 117 -39.49 21.27 -25.54
CA GLN A 117 -38.93 20.30 -24.58
C GLN A 117 -37.47 19.98 -24.86
N VAL A 118 -37.11 19.80 -26.13
CA VAL A 118 -35.72 19.56 -26.55
C VAL A 118 -34.85 20.76 -26.17
N VAL A 119 -35.30 21.98 -26.47
CA VAL A 119 -34.63 23.23 -26.11
C VAL A 119 -34.71 23.53 -24.60
N ALA A 120 -35.66 22.99 -23.85
CA ALA A 120 -35.65 23.17 -22.40
C ALA A 120 -34.61 22.26 -21.72
N ARG A 121 -34.40 21.04 -22.24
CA ARG A 121 -33.60 20.00 -21.57
C ARG A 121 -32.16 19.86 -22.06
N HIS A 122 -31.83 20.38 -23.25
CA HIS A 122 -30.49 20.23 -23.82
C HIS A 122 -29.37 20.90 -23.01
N GLU A 123 -29.61 22.09 -22.46
CA GLU A 123 -28.68 22.79 -21.55
C GLU A 123 -28.41 21.97 -20.27
N ASP A 124 -29.47 21.41 -19.67
CA ASP A 124 -29.33 20.57 -18.47
C ASP A 124 -28.57 19.26 -18.77
N LEU A 125 -28.84 18.62 -19.91
CA LEU A 125 -28.10 17.41 -20.33
C LEU A 125 -26.62 17.71 -20.62
N LEU A 126 -26.32 18.83 -21.27
CA LEU A 126 -24.95 19.26 -21.52
C LEU A 126 -24.23 19.58 -20.21
N ALA A 127 -24.87 20.32 -19.31
CA ALA A 127 -24.33 20.61 -17.99
C ALA A 127 -24.05 19.33 -17.18
N GLN A 128 -24.94 18.34 -17.26
CA GLN A 128 -24.72 17.02 -16.65
C GLN A 128 -23.55 16.27 -17.29
N ALA A 129 -23.43 16.27 -18.61
CA ALA A 129 -22.33 15.62 -19.32
C ALA A 129 -20.97 16.25 -18.95
N THR A 130 -20.88 17.59 -18.94
CA THR A 130 -19.69 18.32 -18.49
C THR A 130 -19.41 18.07 -17.00
N GLY A 131 -20.45 17.96 -16.18
CA GLY A 131 -20.33 17.59 -14.78
C GLY A 131 -19.68 16.20 -14.58
N ILE A 132 -20.10 15.21 -15.37
CA ILE A 132 -19.53 13.86 -15.37
C ILE A 132 -18.06 13.90 -15.80
N GLU A 133 -17.72 14.62 -16.87
CA GLU A 133 -16.33 14.78 -17.33
C GLU A 133 -15.44 15.41 -16.23
N SER A 134 -15.95 16.41 -15.50
CA SER A 134 -15.22 17.00 -14.37
C SER A 134 -14.96 15.99 -13.25
N LEU A 135 -15.94 15.14 -12.96
CA LEU A 135 -15.84 14.12 -11.91
C LEU A 135 -14.84 13.02 -12.30
N GLU A 136 -14.81 12.62 -13.58
CA GLU A 136 -13.79 11.73 -14.11
C GLU A 136 -12.38 12.30 -13.90
N GLY A 137 -12.18 13.60 -14.14
CA GLY A 137 -10.92 14.29 -13.84
C GLY A 137 -10.53 14.21 -12.36
N VAL A 138 -11.48 14.41 -11.44
CA VAL A 138 -11.25 14.29 -9.98
C VAL A 138 -10.91 12.85 -9.60
N LEU A 139 -11.59 11.86 -10.17
CA LEU A 139 -11.32 10.43 -9.92
C LEU A 139 -9.93 10.04 -10.43
N GLN A 140 -9.53 10.50 -11.62
CA GLN A 140 -8.19 10.29 -12.16
C GLN A 140 -7.11 10.87 -11.23
N LEU A 141 -7.35 12.06 -10.68
CA LEU A 141 -6.47 12.71 -9.70
C LEU A 141 -6.40 11.90 -8.39
N MET A 142 -7.54 11.42 -7.89
CA MET A 142 -7.56 10.55 -6.69
C MET A 142 -6.78 9.26 -6.93
N GLN A 143 -6.97 8.60 -8.07
CA GLN A 143 -6.24 7.39 -8.43
C GLN A 143 -4.72 7.62 -8.43
N THR A 144 -4.29 8.75 -9.00
CA THR A 144 -2.87 9.12 -9.02
C THR A 144 -2.33 9.37 -7.61
N ARG A 145 -3.09 10.06 -6.75
CA ARG A 145 -2.72 10.32 -5.35
C ARG A 145 -2.65 9.03 -4.52
N ILE A 146 -3.61 8.13 -4.71
CA ILE A 146 -3.61 6.81 -4.06
C ILE A 146 -2.36 6.03 -4.47
N GLY A 147 -2.02 6.01 -5.76
CA GLY A 147 -0.79 5.36 -6.24
C GLY A 147 0.48 5.97 -5.62
N ALA A 148 0.55 7.30 -5.50
CA ALA A 148 1.67 7.96 -4.83
C ALA A 148 1.78 7.61 -3.34
N LEU A 149 0.64 7.53 -2.63
CA LEU A 149 0.58 7.12 -1.23
C LEU A 149 0.99 5.66 -1.04
N GLN A 150 0.52 4.75 -1.89
CA GLN A 150 0.93 3.34 -1.89
C GLN A 150 2.45 3.23 -2.06
N GLY A 151 3.03 3.93 -3.04
CA GLY A 151 4.48 3.95 -3.23
C GLY A 151 5.24 4.55 -2.03
N ALA A 152 4.69 5.56 -1.35
CA ALA A 152 5.29 6.11 -0.14
C ALA A 152 5.26 5.11 1.03
N LEU A 153 4.16 4.37 1.17
CA LEU A 153 4.00 3.32 2.17
C LEU A 153 4.98 2.18 1.92
N ASP A 154 5.15 1.73 0.68
CA ASP A 154 6.11 0.67 0.34
C ASP A 154 7.55 1.08 0.67
N ARG A 155 7.92 2.32 0.34
CA ARG A 155 9.23 2.87 0.72
C ARG A 155 9.41 2.95 2.24
N MET A 156 8.37 3.34 2.97
CA MET A 156 8.39 3.38 4.43
C MET A 156 8.53 1.98 5.03
N LYS A 157 7.79 1.00 4.51
CA LYS A 157 7.91 -0.40 4.90
C LYS A 157 9.33 -0.92 4.67
N ALA A 158 9.95 -0.63 3.53
CA ALA A 158 11.34 -0.99 3.27
C ALA A 158 12.31 -0.36 4.28
N LYS A 159 12.12 0.93 4.60
CA LYS A 159 12.92 1.67 5.60
C LYS A 159 12.73 1.17 7.04
N ILE A 160 11.72 0.37 7.33
CA ILE A 160 11.44 -0.15 8.69
C ILE A 160 11.79 -1.65 8.78
N VAL A 161 11.30 -2.46 7.85
CA VAL A 161 11.41 -3.92 7.91
C VAL A 161 12.85 -4.38 7.75
N GLU A 162 13.61 -3.80 6.81
CA GLU A 162 14.99 -4.22 6.58
C GLU A 162 15.90 -3.89 7.78
N PRO A 163 15.89 -2.66 8.34
CA PRO A 163 16.63 -2.37 9.57
C PRO A 163 16.18 -3.22 10.76
N TYR A 164 14.88 -3.47 10.92
CA TYR A 164 14.36 -4.34 11.96
C TYR A 164 14.98 -5.74 11.88
N ASN A 165 14.97 -6.37 10.69
CA ASN A 165 15.57 -7.69 10.48
C ASN A 165 17.08 -7.69 10.77
N LYS A 166 17.79 -6.61 10.38
CA LYS A 166 19.22 -6.45 10.71
C LYS A 166 19.46 -6.37 12.22
N ILE A 167 18.62 -5.65 12.95
CA ILE A 167 18.72 -5.55 14.42
C ILE A 167 18.46 -6.92 15.05
N VAL A 168 17.40 -7.62 14.66
CA VAL A 168 17.08 -8.96 15.18
C VAL A 168 18.25 -9.93 14.96
N ALA A 169 18.82 -9.96 13.75
CA ALA A 169 19.97 -10.82 13.44
C ALA A 169 21.20 -10.47 14.29
N ARG A 170 21.53 -9.18 14.43
CA ARG A 170 22.67 -8.73 15.24
C ARG A 170 22.49 -8.99 16.73
N THR A 171 21.27 -8.82 17.26
CA THR A 171 20.95 -9.15 18.66
C THR A 171 21.12 -10.64 18.92
N ALA A 172 20.68 -11.51 18.00
CA ALA A 172 20.90 -12.95 18.11
C ALA A 172 22.40 -13.31 18.06
N GLN A 173 23.17 -12.65 17.20
CA GLN A 173 24.62 -12.83 17.15
C GLN A 173 25.30 -12.39 18.45
N LEU A 174 24.89 -11.25 19.01
CA LEU A 174 25.42 -10.75 20.28
C LEU A 174 25.13 -11.72 21.43
N ALA A 175 23.92 -12.28 21.51
CA ALA A 175 23.56 -13.29 22.50
C ALA A 175 24.46 -14.53 22.41
N ARG A 176 24.72 -15.02 21.19
CA ARG A 176 25.65 -16.16 20.97
C ARG A 176 27.08 -15.83 21.39
N LEU A 177 27.55 -14.62 21.10
CA LEU A 177 28.89 -14.17 21.52
C LEU A 177 29.00 -14.04 23.04
N GLN A 178 27.94 -13.59 23.72
CA GLN A 178 27.91 -13.52 25.17
C GLN A 178 28.01 -14.91 25.80
N VAL A 179 27.23 -15.88 25.30
CA VAL A 179 27.34 -17.29 25.72
C VAL A 179 28.76 -17.82 25.50
N ALA A 180 29.36 -17.56 24.34
CA ALA A 180 30.74 -17.95 24.09
C ALA A 180 31.73 -17.32 25.07
N CYS A 181 31.60 -16.03 25.36
CA CYS A 181 32.41 -15.32 26.36
C CYS A 181 32.25 -15.90 27.76
N ASP A 182 31.04 -16.28 28.16
CA ASP A 182 30.77 -16.89 29.46
C ASP A 182 31.39 -18.29 29.57
N LEU A 183 31.30 -19.08 28.49
CA LEU A 183 32.00 -20.36 28.39
C LEU A 183 33.52 -20.19 28.51
N LEU A 184 34.09 -19.19 27.84
CA LEU A 184 35.52 -18.89 27.95
C LEU A 184 35.93 -18.50 29.38
N ARG A 185 35.16 -17.63 30.05
CA ARG A 185 35.41 -17.28 31.47
C ARG A 185 35.36 -18.50 32.37
N ARG A 186 34.40 -19.40 32.14
CA ARG A 186 34.27 -20.66 32.87
C ARG A 186 35.47 -21.58 32.64
N ILE A 187 35.94 -21.71 31.40
CA ILE A 187 37.13 -22.48 31.05
C ILE A 187 38.37 -21.92 31.76
N ILE A 188 38.59 -20.59 31.71
CA ILE A 188 39.73 -19.95 32.37
C ILE A 188 39.70 -20.23 33.88
N ARG A 189 38.54 -20.12 34.52
CA ARG A 189 38.37 -20.43 35.95
C ARG A 189 38.69 -21.89 36.26
N ILE A 190 38.18 -22.82 35.46
CA ILE A 190 38.47 -24.25 35.62
C ILE A 190 39.97 -24.50 35.50
N LEU A 191 40.62 -23.98 34.46
CA LEU A 191 42.06 -24.14 34.24
C LEU A 191 42.89 -23.61 35.42
N TYR A 192 42.52 -22.43 35.94
CA TYR A 192 43.19 -21.86 37.12
C TYR A 192 43.04 -22.74 38.36
N LEU A 193 41.81 -23.17 38.68
CA LEU A 193 41.54 -24.01 39.85
C LEU A 193 42.17 -25.40 39.71
N SER A 194 42.17 -25.99 38.51
CA SER A 194 42.84 -27.27 38.23
C SER A 194 44.34 -27.16 38.43
N LYS A 195 44.99 -26.08 37.98
CA LYS A 195 46.42 -25.85 38.21
C LYS A 195 46.72 -25.67 39.70
N ARG A 196 45.89 -24.92 40.43
CA ARG A 196 46.02 -24.74 41.88
C ARG A 196 45.88 -26.07 42.63
N LEU A 197 44.89 -26.87 42.27
CA LEU A 197 44.64 -28.19 42.83
C LEU A 197 45.82 -29.14 42.59
N GLN A 198 46.36 -29.17 41.36
CA GLN A 198 47.55 -29.97 41.05
C GLN A 198 48.75 -29.59 41.94
N GLY A 199 48.97 -28.29 42.17
CA GLY A 199 50.02 -27.83 43.09
C GLY A 199 49.78 -28.26 44.55
N GLN A 200 48.53 -28.22 45.02
CA GLN A 200 48.17 -28.66 46.37
C GLN A 200 48.35 -30.18 46.56
N LEU A 201 48.02 -30.98 45.54
CA LEU A 201 48.21 -32.43 45.57
C LEU A 201 49.69 -32.84 45.60
N GLN A 202 50.58 -32.06 44.96
CA GLN A 202 52.02 -32.27 45.04
C GLN A 202 52.61 -31.95 46.42
N GLY A 203 51.92 -31.12 47.23
CA GLY A 203 52.28 -30.82 48.62
C GLY A 203 52.02 -31.96 49.62
N GLY A 204 51.44 -33.09 49.16
CA GLY A 204 51.20 -34.28 49.98
C GLY A 204 50.15 -34.09 51.07
N SER A 205 50.24 -34.92 52.13
CA SER A 205 49.23 -35.01 53.20
C SER A 205 48.86 -33.68 53.86
N ARG A 206 49.83 -32.76 53.96
CA ARG A 206 49.68 -31.45 54.62
C ARG A 206 48.70 -30.51 53.92
N GLU A 207 48.43 -30.69 52.63
CA GLU A 207 47.61 -29.78 51.81
C GLU A 207 46.26 -30.39 51.41
N ILE A 208 45.92 -31.59 51.89
CA ILE A 208 44.70 -32.34 51.53
C ILE A 208 43.42 -31.52 51.80
N THR A 209 43.34 -30.82 52.93
CA THR A 209 42.16 -29.99 53.26
C THR A 209 41.99 -28.84 52.27
N LYS A 210 43.09 -28.22 51.81
CA LYS A 210 43.04 -27.13 50.82
C LYS A 210 42.73 -27.65 49.42
N ALA A 211 43.19 -28.87 49.08
CA ALA A 211 42.84 -29.56 47.85
C ALA A 211 41.34 -29.88 47.80
N ALA A 212 40.77 -30.37 48.91
CA ALA A 212 39.33 -30.64 49.02
C ALA A 212 38.49 -29.36 48.82
N GLN A 213 38.93 -28.23 49.38
CA GLN A 213 38.28 -26.93 49.17
C GLN A 213 38.35 -26.48 47.71
N SER A 214 39.52 -26.56 47.06
CA SER A 214 39.66 -26.22 45.64
C SER A 214 38.79 -27.10 44.73
N LEU A 215 38.58 -28.37 45.10
CA LEU A 215 37.69 -29.28 44.39
C LEU A 215 36.22 -28.92 44.57
N ASN A 216 35.80 -28.49 45.77
CA ASN A 216 34.45 -27.99 46.01
C ASN A 216 34.17 -26.73 45.17
N GLU A 217 35.11 -25.79 45.11
CA GLU A 217 35.00 -24.57 44.28
C GLU A 217 34.92 -24.87 42.77
N LEU A 218 35.50 -25.98 42.31
CA LEU A 218 35.35 -26.50 40.95
C LEU A 218 33.94 -27.06 40.71
N GLY A 219 33.37 -27.77 41.69
CA GLY A 219 32.02 -28.35 41.63
C GLY A 219 30.90 -27.29 41.70
N GLU A 220 31.08 -26.25 42.52
CA GLU A 220 30.13 -25.13 42.68
C GLU A 220 30.11 -24.14 41.50
N GLY A 221 30.98 -24.31 40.50
CA GLY A 221 30.99 -23.52 39.26
C GLY A 221 29.74 -23.63 38.38
N LYS A 222 28.63 -24.19 38.89
CA LYS A 222 27.28 -24.17 38.29
C LYS A 222 26.43 -22.96 38.70
N GLY A 223 26.88 -22.11 39.63
CA GLY A 223 26.01 -21.15 40.32
C GLY A 223 25.94 -19.70 39.82
N HIS A 224 26.36 -19.38 38.59
CA HIS A 224 26.06 -18.05 38.03
C HIS A 224 25.35 -18.23 36.70
N GLU A 225 24.04 -18.46 36.76
CA GLU A 225 23.19 -18.22 35.61
C GLU A 225 23.26 -16.71 35.36
N PRO A 226 23.89 -16.26 34.26
CA PRO A 226 24.07 -14.84 34.03
C PRO A 226 22.68 -14.22 33.93
N SER A 227 22.43 -13.11 34.64
CA SER A 227 21.16 -12.37 34.51
C SER A 227 20.82 -12.06 33.04
N MET A 228 21.85 -12.02 32.19
CA MET A 228 21.74 -11.83 30.75
C MET A 228 21.30 -13.08 29.96
N GLN A 229 21.54 -14.31 30.44
CA GLN A 229 20.96 -15.52 29.84
C GLN A 229 19.46 -15.63 30.13
N MET A 230 19.03 -15.21 31.32
CA MET A 230 17.61 -15.04 31.64
C MET A 230 16.99 -13.95 30.77
N ALA A 231 17.69 -12.82 30.58
CA ALA A 231 17.26 -11.77 29.65
C ALA A 231 17.19 -12.27 28.20
N SER A 232 18.18 -13.05 27.75
CA SER A 232 18.22 -13.64 26.40
C SER A 232 17.10 -14.66 26.18
N ARG A 233 16.82 -15.54 27.15
CA ARG A 233 15.68 -16.47 27.11
C ARG A 233 14.35 -15.74 27.13
N SER A 234 14.21 -14.70 27.96
CA SER A 234 13.03 -13.85 27.99
C SER A 234 12.83 -13.11 26.65
N TRP A 235 13.91 -12.71 25.99
CA TRP A 235 13.87 -12.08 24.67
C TRP A 235 13.59 -13.05 23.52
N GLU A 236 14.09 -14.28 23.60
CA GLU A 236 13.73 -15.34 22.66
C GLU A 236 12.25 -15.73 22.79
N LEU A 237 11.71 -15.78 24.01
CA LEU A 237 10.28 -15.98 24.27
C LEU A 237 9.45 -14.82 23.71
N PHE A 238 9.87 -13.57 23.90
CA PHE A 238 9.21 -12.39 23.31
C PHE A 238 9.23 -12.40 21.77
N LEU A 239 10.36 -12.80 21.16
CA LEU A 239 10.47 -12.95 19.69
C LEU A 239 9.62 -14.10 19.14
N ALA A 240 9.35 -15.13 19.94
CA ALA A 240 8.44 -16.22 19.60
C ALA A 240 6.97 -15.80 19.72
N ASP A 241 6.63 -14.98 20.72
CA ASP A 241 5.29 -14.46 20.99
C ASP A 241 4.88 -13.36 19.99
N SER A 242 5.81 -12.45 19.65
CA SER A 242 5.62 -11.42 18.61
C SER A 242 5.39 -12.02 17.22
N ARG A 243 5.86 -13.24 16.97
CA ARG A 243 5.58 -14.00 15.74
C ARG A 243 4.17 -14.61 15.70
N GLN A 244 3.54 -14.77 16.87
CA GLN A 244 2.18 -15.29 17.01
C GLN A 244 1.13 -14.18 17.18
N GLY A 245 1.53 -12.91 17.27
CA GLY A 245 0.63 -11.76 17.24
C GLY A 245 -0.11 -11.48 18.55
N ASN A 246 0.37 -11.99 19.69
CA ASN A 246 -0.26 -11.75 20.99
C ASN A 246 0.49 -10.63 21.75
N GLY A 247 -0.16 -9.50 21.97
CA GLY A 247 0.45 -8.27 22.50
C GLY A 247 0.30 -8.10 24.00
N SER A 248 0.63 -9.09 24.83
CA SER A 248 0.59 -8.92 26.29
C SER A 248 1.67 -9.72 27.00
N PHE A 249 2.84 -9.09 27.21
CA PHE A 249 3.85 -9.62 28.14
C PHE A 249 4.30 -8.52 29.10
N ASN A 250 4.11 -8.78 30.40
CA ASN A 250 4.46 -7.89 31.50
C ASN A 250 5.74 -8.45 32.18
N PRO A 251 6.90 -7.79 32.08
CA PRO A 251 8.19 -8.44 32.35
C PRO A 251 8.60 -8.52 33.83
N ILE A 252 7.70 -8.28 34.79
CA ILE A 252 8.07 -8.07 36.21
C ILE A 252 7.60 -9.19 37.16
N THR A 253 6.88 -10.21 36.71
CA THR A 253 6.45 -11.30 37.62
C THR A 253 7.31 -12.56 37.49
N SER A 254 8.48 -12.54 38.11
CA SER A 254 9.08 -13.73 38.71
C SER A 254 9.95 -13.31 39.89
N ARG A 255 9.28 -13.13 41.03
CA ARG A 255 9.91 -13.08 42.35
C ARG A 255 9.02 -13.84 43.33
N ASN A 256 9.13 -15.17 43.29
CA ASN A 256 9.23 -16.07 44.44
C ASN A 256 9.55 -17.48 43.94
#